data_AF-A0A0D6LQV2-F1
#
_entry.id   AF-A0A0D6LQV2-F1
#
_cell.length_a   1.000
_cell.length_b   1.000
_cell.length_c   1.000
_cell.angle_alpha   90.00
_cell.angle_beta   90.00
_cell.angle_gamma   90.00
#
_symmetry.space_group_name_H-M   'P 1'
#
loop_
_entity.id
_entity.type
_entity.pdbx_description
1 polymer ?
#
loop_
_entity_poly.entity_id
_entity_poly.type
_entity_poly.pdbx_seq_one_letter_code
_entity_poly.pdbx_strand_id
1 'polypeptide(L)' 'MVSSTIAGCRGFETEAAIVGLLEFEARRRGADMLAYPPVVAAGARANIIHYLEGNQRIANG' A
#
# COMPACT_ATOMS: atom_id res chain seq x y z
N MET A 1 4.31 -11.85 0.07
CA MET A 1 3.94 -10.53 -0.49
C MET A 1 3.72 -9.54 0.66
N VAL A 2 2.57 -9.59 1.34
CA VAL A 2 2.20 -8.63 2.41
C VAL A 2 3.24 -8.53 3.54
N SER A 3 3.76 -9.65 4.06
CA SER A 3 4.80 -9.62 5.11
C SER A 3 6.07 -8.87 4.67
N SER A 4 6.50 -9.02 3.41
CA SER A 4 7.63 -8.28 2.86
C SER A 4 7.32 -6.79 2.65
N THR A 5 6.08 -6.47 2.26
CA THR A 5 5.59 -5.08 2.21
C THR A 5 5.65 -4.42 3.58
N ILE A 6 5.19 -5.11 4.65
CA ILE A 6 5.24 -4.60 6.03
C ILE A 6 6.69 -4.35 6.47
N ALA A 7 7.60 -5.28 6.17
CA ALA A 7 9.01 -5.14 6.53
C ALA A 7 9.69 -3.98 5.78
N GLY A 8 9.33 -3.78 4.50
CA GLY A 8 9.97 -2.81 3.62
C GLY A 8 9.34 -1.40 3.62
N CYS A 9 8.12 -1.23 4.12
CA CYS A 9 7.42 0.06 4.06
C CYS A 9 7.77 1.03 5.19
N ARG A 10 8.60 0.62 6.16
CA ARG A 10 8.97 1.47 7.29
C ARG A 10 9.69 2.72 6.81
N GLY A 11 9.19 3.89 7.23
CA GLY A 11 9.76 5.19 6.86
C GLY A 11 9.21 5.78 5.55
N PHE A 12 8.25 5.12 4.90
CA PHE A 12 7.58 5.72 3.76
C PHE A 12 6.65 6.85 4.21
N GLU A 13 6.76 7.99 3.54
CA GLU A 13 5.97 9.19 3.85
C GLU A 13 4.63 9.25 3.10
N THR A 14 4.39 8.36 2.13
CA THR A 14 3.20 8.39 1.27
C THR A 14 2.58 7.01 1.14
N GLU A 15 1.25 6.97 1.06
CA GLU A 15 0.47 5.76 0.79
C GLU A 15 0.86 5.16 -0.58
N ALA A 16 1.12 6.02 -1.57
CA ALA A 16 1.50 5.61 -2.93
C ALA A 16 2.80 4.79 -2.96
N ALA A 17 3.76 5.10 -2.09
CA ALA A 17 4.99 4.32 -1.99
C ALA A 17 4.71 2.89 -1.48
N ILE A 18 3.76 2.73 -0.55
CA ILE A 18 3.33 1.42 -0.05
C ILE A 18 2.55 0.66 -1.12
N VAL A 19 1.67 1.33 -1.88
CA VAL A 19 0.98 0.74 -3.05
C VAL A 19 2.00 0.19 -4.04
N GLY A 20 3.01 0.98 -4.41
CA GLY A 20 4.07 0.55 -5.33
C GLY A 20 4.88 -0.64 -4.80
N LEU A 21 5.22 -0.64 -3.50
CA LEU A 21 5.92 -1.77 -2.88
C LEU A 21 5.06 -3.04 -2.87
N LEU A 22 3.76 -2.92 -2.59
CA LEU A 22 2.82 -4.05 -2.63
C LEU A 22 2.75 -4.66 -4.04
N GLU A 23 2.61 -3.81 -5.06
CA GLU A 23 2.57 -4.24 -6.46
C GLU A 23 3.89 -4.88 -6.91
N PHE A 24 5.03 -4.27 -6.56
CA PHE A 24 6.36 -4.82 -6.81
C PHE A 24 6.52 -6.22 -6.19
N GLU A 25 6.14 -6.36 -4.91
CA GLU A 25 6.19 -7.62 -4.20
C GLU A 25 5.29 -8.69 -4.84
N ALA A 26 4.16 -8.30 -5.44
CA ALA A 26 3.30 -9.21 -6.18
C ALA A 26 3.95 -9.66 -7.49
N ARG A 27 4.35 -8.70 -8.32
CA ARG A 27 4.93 -8.95 -9.65
C ARG A 27 6.22 -9.76 -9.57
N ARG A 28 7.12 -9.46 -8.62
CA ARG A 28 8.38 -10.20 -8.47
C ARG A 28 8.20 -11.67 -8.06
N ARG A 29 6.98 -12.06 -7.65
CA ARG A 29 6.62 -13.45 -7.33
C ARG A 29 5.79 -14.12 -8.42
N GLY A 30 5.69 -13.51 -9.60
CA GLY A 30 5.00 -14.08 -10.76
C GLY A 30 3.52 -13.74 -10.88
N ALA A 31 3.03 -12.74 -10.14
CA ALA A 31 1.68 -12.22 -10.38
C ALA A 31 1.67 -11.28 -11.60
N ASP A 32 0.74 -11.48 -12.53
CA ASP A 32 0.58 -10.60 -13.69
C ASP A 32 0.03 -9.21 -13.30
N MET A 33 -0.91 -9.20 -12.36
CA MET A 33 -1.54 -8.01 -11.80
C MET A 33 -2.15 -8.27 -10.42
N LEU A 34 -2.52 -7.20 -9.72
CA LEU A 34 -3.37 -7.29 -8.53
C LEU A 34 -4.81 -7.60 -8.95
N ALA A 35 -5.52 -8.38 -8.14
CA ALA A 35 -6.89 -8.81 -8.45
C ALA A 35 -7.92 -7.66 -8.39
N TYR A 36 -7.62 -6.61 -7.61
CA TYR A 36 -8.43 -5.42 -7.44
C TYR A 36 -7.52 -4.23 -7.07
N PRO A 37 -8.00 -2.98 -7.24
CA PRO A 37 -7.25 -1.81 -6.78
C PRO A 37 -6.97 -1.91 -5.27
N PRO A 38 -5.70 -1.86 -4.83
CA PRO A 38 -5.37 -2.07 -3.43
C PRO A 38 -5.83 -0.90 -2.58
N VAL A 39 -6.41 -1.19 -1.41
CA VAL A 39 -6.75 -0.17 -0.42
C VAL A 39 -5.56 0.02 0.52
N VAL A 40 -4.90 1.17 0.41
CA VAL A 40 -3.84 1.61 1.32
C VAL A 40 -4.26 2.95 1.90
N ALA A 41 -4.73 2.94 3.14
CA ALA A 41 -5.29 4.10 3.82
C ALA A 41 -4.64 4.29 5.19
N ALA A 42 -4.03 5.44 5.44
CA ALA A 42 -3.43 5.76 6.73
C ALA A 42 -4.37 6.62 7.62
N GLY A 43 -4.21 6.48 8.94
CA GLY A 43 -4.95 7.27 9.93
C GLY A 43 -6.48 7.19 9.76
N ALA A 44 -7.17 8.34 9.83
CA ALA A 44 -8.64 8.41 9.75
C ALA A 44 -9.22 7.85 8.44
N ARG A 45 -8.44 7.83 7.35
CA ARG A 45 -8.86 7.30 6.04
C ARG A 45 -9.03 5.78 6.08
N ALA A 46 -8.41 5.08 7.03
CA ALA A 46 -8.59 3.64 7.23
C ALA A 46 -10.05 3.24 7.55
N ASN A 47 -10.90 4.21 7.93
CA ASN A 47 -12.33 4.01 8.14
C ASN A 47 -13.16 4.06 6.84
N ILE A 48 -12.54 4.34 5.70
CA ILE A 48 -13.20 4.37 4.38
C ILE A 48 -12.92 3.03 3.70
N ILE A 49 -13.95 2.17 3.60
CA ILE A 49 -13.81 0.78 3.12
C ILE A 49 -13.30 0.70 1.67
N HIS A 50 -13.73 1.63 0.81
CA HIS A 50 -13.29 1.75 -0.58
C HIS A 50 -12.44 3.00 -0.80
N TYR A 51 -11.37 3.16 -0.01
CA TYR A 51 -10.40 4.22 -0.22
C TYR A 51 -9.45 3.85 -1.37
N LEU A 52 -9.65 4.44 -2.54
CA LEU A 52 -8.92 4.08 -3.77
C LEU A 52 -7.86 5.11 -4.18
N GLU A 53 -7.87 6.30 -3.56
CA GLU A 53 -6.92 7.35 -3.90
C GLU A 53 -5.47 6.96 -3.56
N GLY A 54 -5.26 6.38 -2.37
CA GLY A 54 -3.98 5.76 -1.97
C GLY A 54 -2.73 6.64 -2.18
N ASN A 55 -2.87 7.97 -2.12
CA ASN A 55 -1.86 8.93 -2.56
C ASN A 55 -1.55 10.02 -1.53
N GLN A 56 -2.10 9.92 -0.32
CA GLN A 56 -1.91 10.93 0.70
C GLN A 56 -0.61 10.69 1.48
N ARG A 57 -0.16 11.75 2.15
CA ARG A 57 0.96 11.64 3.10
C ARG A 57 0.53 10.84 4.33
N ILE A 58 1.45 10.03 4.82
CA ILE A 58 1.32 9.28 6.07
C ILE A 58 1.84 10.19 7.19
N ALA A 59 0.98 10.50 8.15
CA ALA A 59 1.39 11.25 9.33
C ALA A 59 2.17 10.34 10.28
N ASN A 60 3.12 10.91 11.03
CA ASN A 60 3.71 10.23 12.17
C ASN A 60 2.62 10.04 13.23
N GLY A 61 2.41 8.78 13.63
CA GLY A 61 1.46 8.38 14.67
C GLY A 61 2.16 8.01 15.96
#